data_AF-A0A1R3L4A0-F1
#
_entry.id   AF-A0A1R3L4A0-F1
#
_cell.length_a   1.000
_cell.length_b   1.000
_cell.length_c   1.000
_cell.angle_alpha   90.00
_cell.angle_beta   90.00
_cell.angle_gamma   90.00
#
_symmetry.space_group_name_H-M   'P 1'
#
loop_
_entity.id
_entity.type
_entity.pdbx_description
1 polymer ?
#
loop_
_entity_poly.entity_id
_entity_poly.type
_entity_poly.pdbx_seq_one_letter_code
_entity_poly.pdbx_strand_id
1 'polypeptide(L)'
;KQELDESEQILGALLSLENEYNLLRIGKGKLTESDHLDMLAKCFEKLQRQYPNYYKMYDLSCIASSYALPLFITMFQSWDPLQSPEYGREVVSLWKNLLQYDQNHQYYYSQLVTQTVLLAVSNYSSTWDIVRQPEPMLRFLDLWENLLPSSILHIILDTIVVPKLSRQKLEGLKEKIWEKLSDIAPCECDEFAITMLSPWKAVFDPVSWEHLMHRCVVPTLQLTLQGFLINPAIANQKWDEFDWVMSWISVIPIHVMVDLLLKFFFTRWLLVLYDRLLCSNCKLEAEEVINWYIGWKGTF
;
A
#
# COMPACT_ATOMS: atom_id res chain seq x y z
N LYS A 1 -4.18 28.70 31.73
CA LYS A 1 -4.08 30.10 31.23
C LYS A 1 -3.29 30.16 29.94
N GLN A 2 -2.09 29.55 29.90
CA GLN A 2 -1.29 29.42 28.68
C GLN A 2 -1.95 28.57 27.58
N GLU A 3 -2.57 27.42 27.93
CA GLU A 3 -3.31 26.61 26.94
C GLU A 3 -4.53 27.33 26.32
N LEU A 4 -5.15 28.24 27.07
CA LEU A 4 -6.31 29.01 26.62
C LEU A 4 -5.89 30.10 25.62
N ASP A 5 -4.78 30.77 25.89
CA ASP A 5 -4.17 31.78 25.01
C ASP A 5 -3.68 31.16 23.69
N GLU A 6 -3.03 29.98 23.76
CA GLU A 6 -2.58 29.25 22.57
C GLU A 6 -3.77 28.73 21.73
N SER A 7 -4.86 28.30 22.36
CA SER A 7 -6.10 27.91 21.65
C SER A 7 -6.80 29.09 20.95
N GLU A 8 -6.81 30.27 21.57
CA GLU A 8 -7.36 31.50 20.96
C GLU A 8 -6.51 31.96 19.76
N GLN A 9 -5.18 31.79 19.84
CA GLN A 9 -4.28 32.11 18.73
C GLN A 9 -4.47 31.16 17.54
N ILE A 10 -4.68 29.86 17.78
CA ILE A 10 -4.97 28.89 16.72
C ILE A 10 -6.34 29.20 16.07
N LEU A 11 -7.37 29.48 16.87
CA LEU A 11 -8.69 29.87 16.35
C LEU A 11 -8.64 31.18 15.57
N GLY A 12 -7.87 32.17 16.03
CA GLY A 12 -7.64 33.43 15.32
C GLY A 12 -6.96 33.22 13.97
N ALA A 13 -5.94 32.35 13.92
CA ALA A 13 -5.27 32.00 12.68
C ALA A 13 -6.21 31.26 11.70
N LEU A 14 -7.02 30.33 12.19
CA LEU A 14 -8.02 29.60 11.39
C LEU A 14 -9.13 30.53 10.86
N LEU A 15 -9.62 31.47 11.66
CA LEU A 15 -10.62 32.45 11.24
C LEU A 15 -10.06 33.43 10.20
N SER A 16 -8.79 33.82 10.34
CA SER A 16 -8.10 34.63 9.32
C SER A 16 -7.99 33.86 8.01
N LEU A 17 -7.61 32.57 8.07
CA LEU A 17 -7.54 31.69 6.91
C LEU A 17 -8.90 31.47 6.26
N GLU A 18 -9.96 31.27 7.06
CA GLU A 18 -11.32 31.10 6.56
C GLU A 18 -11.82 32.36 5.84
N ASN A 19 -11.50 33.54 6.37
CA ASN A 19 -11.81 34.81 5.70
C ASN A 19 -11.06 34.97 4.38
N GLU A 20 -9.75 34.68 4.35
CA GLU A 20 -8.96 34.70 3.11
C GLU A 20 -9.49 33.69 2.10
N TYR A 21 -9.77 32.46 2.52
CA TYR A 21 -10.31 31.39 1.68
C TYR A 21 -11.68 31.73 1.10
N ASN A 22 -12.59 32.29 1.92
CA ASN A 22 -13.92 32.71 1.46
C ASN A 22 -13.86 33.89 0.49
N LEU A 23 -12.97 34.86 0.73
CA LEU A 23 -12.74 35.98 -0.20
C LEU A 23 -12.22 35.50 -1.56
N LEU A 24 -11.42 34.44 -1.57
CA LEU A 24 -10.91 33.81 -2.79
C LEU A 24 -11.99 33.04 -3.55
N ARG A 25 -12.87 32.31 -2.85
CA ARG A 25 -14.01 31.57 -3.44
C ARG A 25 -15.06 32.50 -4.09
N ILE A 26 -15.21 33.72 -3.58
CA ILE A 26 -16.23 34.70 -4.02
C ILE A 26 -15.78 35.49 -5.27
N GLY A 27 -14.53 35.32 -5.70
CA GLY A 27 -14.05 35.80 -7.01
C GLY A 27 -13.46 37.20 -6.96
N LYS A 28 -12.12 37.27 -6.93
CA LYS A 28 -11.28 38.38 -7.45
C LYS A 28 -9.76 38.13 -7.30
N GLY A 29 -9.31 36.88 -7.32
CA GLY A 29 -7.88 36.55 -7.28
C GLY A 29 -7.30 36.39 -8.68
N LYS A 30 -6.18 37.08 -8.96
CA LYS A 30 -5.34 36.91 -10.17
C LYS A 30 -4.43 35.66 -10.08
N LEU A 31 -4.62 34.86 -9.05
CA LEU A 31 -3.78 33.73 -8.64
C LEU A 31 -4.39 32.43 -9.17
N THR A 32 -3.55 31.47 -9.53
CA THR A 32 -3.98 30.14 -9.99
C THR A 32 -4.39 29.26 -8.82
N GLU A 33 -5.18 28.20 -9.05
CA GLU A 33 -5.57 27.23 -8.01
C GLU A 33 -4.33 26.62 -7.30
N SER A 34 -3.23 26.43 -8.04
CA SER A 34 -1.93 25.99 -7.52
C SER A 34 -1.34 26.98 -6.51
N ASP A 35 -1.36 28.27 -6.82
CA ASP A 35 -0.82 29.31 -5.92
C ASP A 35 -1.59 29.33 -4.58
N HIS A 36 -2.89 29.09 -4.62
CA HIS A 36 -3.73 29.04 -3.42
C HIS A 36 -3.41 27.82 -2.55
N LEU A 37 -3.24 26.65 -3.18
CA LEU A 37 -2.83 25.43 -2.48
C LEU A 37 -1.46 25.60 -1.83
N ASP A 38 -0.53 26.31 -2.46
CA ASP A 38 0.79 26.61 -1.90
C ASP A 38 0.72 27.57 -0.70
N MET A 39 -0.13 28.60 -0.76
CA MET A 39 -0.34 29.49 0.38
C MET A 39 -0.93 28.75 1.58
N LEU A 40 -1.97 27.94 1.34
CA LEU A 40 -2.61 27.13 2.38
C LEU A 40 -1.60 26.15 2.99
N ALA A 41 -0.82 25.45 2.17
CA ALA A 41 0.20 24.52 2.65
C ALA A 41 1.22 25.23 3.57
N LYS A 42 1.73 26.40 3.16
CA LYS A 42 2.67 27.19 3.98
C LYS A 42 2.06 27.66 5.31
N CYS A 43 0.78 28.00 5.33
CA CYS A 43 0.09 28.40 6.55
C CYS A 43 -0.07 27.24 7.53
N PHE A 44 -0.51 26.08 7.05
CA PHE A 44 -0.63 24.88 7.87
C PHE A 44 0.74 24.34 8.32
N GLU A 45 1.79 24.46 7.50
CA GLU A 45 3.17 24.13 7.87
C GLU A 45 3.68 25.04 9.02
N LYS A 46 3.39 26.34 8.97
CA LYS A 46 3.71 27.26 10.08
C LYS A 46 2.98 26.89 11.36
N LEU A 47 1.67 26.60 11.27
CA LEU A 47 0.87 26.17 12.42
C LEU A 47 1.40 24.85 13.01
N GLN A 48 1.78 23.91 12.16
CA GLN A 48 2.37 22.64 12.59
C GLN A 48 3.71 22.83 13.32
N ARG A 49 4.57 23.73 12.84
CA ARG A 49 5.86 24.04 13.48
C ARG A 49 5.71 24.79 14.80
N GLN A 50 4.76 25.72 14.89
CA GLN A 50 4.56 26.54 16.07
C GLN A 50 3.81 25.81 17.18
N TYR A 51 2.84 24.94 16.82
CA TYR A 51 1.93 24.31 17.78
C TYR A 51 1.72 22.81 17.51
N PRO A 52 2.78 21.97 17.55
CA PRO A 52 2.67 20.56 17.16
C PRO A 52 1.71 19.73 18.04
N ASN A 53 1.67 20.00 19.35
CA ASN A 53 0.80 19.27 20.28
C ASN A 53 -0.69 19.57 20.03
N TYR A 54 -1.02 20.84 19.80
CA TYR A 54 -2.39 21.27 19.49
C TYR A 54 -2.81 20.88 18.08
N TYR A 55 -1.87 20.86 17.14
CA TYR A 55 -2.11 20.38 15.78
C TYR A 55 -2.61 18.93 15.78
N LYS A 56 -2.02 18.07 16.64
CA LYS A 56 -2.49 16.70 16.86
C LYS A 56 -3.79 16.65 17.67
N MET A 57 -3.89 17.43 18.74
CA MET A 57 -5.06 17.41 19.63
C MET A 57 -6.36 17.83 18.93
N TYR A 58 -6.29 18.82 18.04
CA TYR A 58 -7.44 19.35 17.30
C TYR A 58 -7.58 18.80 15.88
N ASP A 59 -6.75 17.82 15.49
CA ASP A 59 -6.71 17.24 14.14
C ASP A 59 -6.77 18.29 13.02
N LEU A 60 -5.84 19.25 13.08
CA LEU A 60 -5.76 20.32 12.09
C LEU A 60 -5.45 19.78 10.68
N SER A 61 -4.97 18.53 10.56
CA SER A 61 -4.82 17.80 9.30
C SER A 61 -6.17 17.60 8.60
N CYS A 62 -7.23 17.26 9.35
CA CYS A 62 -8.59 17.15 8.85
C CYS A 62 -9.07 18.48 8.26
N ILE A 63 -8.84 19.58 8.98
CA ILE A 63 -9.21 20.93 8.53
C ILE A 63 -8.40 21.31 7.27
N ALA A 64 -7.09 21.06 7.26
CA ALA A 64 -6.26 21.30 6.09
C ALA A 64 -6.79 20.54 4.87
N SER A 65 -7.17 19.27 5.05
CA SER A 65 -7.72 18.43 3.97
C SER A 65 -9.06 18.94 3.44
N SER A 66 -9.93 19.49 4.29
CA SER A 66 -11.25 19.99 3.89
C SER A 66 -11.17 21.29 3.08
N TYR A 67 -10.19 22.15 3.38
CA TYR A 67 -9.88 23.33 2.55
C TYR A 67 -9.19 22.96 1.24
N ALA A 68 -8.30 21.96 1.26
CA ALA A 68 -7.55 21.54 0.09
C ALA A 68 -8.43 20.84 -0.95
N LEU A 69 -9.28 19.91 -0.51
CA LEU A 69 -10.08 19.05 -1.37
C LEU A 69 -10.82 19.78 -2.51
N PRO A 70 -11.64 20.82 -2.26
CA PRO A 70 -12.35 21.51 -3.34
C PRO A 70 -11.41 22.17 -4.36
N LEU A 71 -10.26 22.71 -3.93
CA LEU A 71 -9.25 23.31 -4.82
C LEU A 71 -8.53 22.23 -5.65
N PHE A 72 -8.25 21.09 -5.04
CA PHE A 72 -7.70 19.95 -5.74
C PHE A 72 -8.67 19.38 -6.79
N ILE A 73 -9.97 19.31 -6.46
CA ILE A 73 -11.00 18.88 -7.41
C ILE A 73 -11.03 19.83 -8.60
N THR A 74 -11.02 21.16 -8.39
CA THR A 74 -11.01 22.13 -9.51
C THR A 74 -9.73 22.06 -10.34
N MET A 75 -8.58 21.90 -9.69
CA MET A 75 -7.28 21.79 -10.37
C MET A 75 -7.19 20.54 -11.25
N PHE A 76 -7.73 19.41 -10.78
CA PHE A 76 -7.65 18.13 -11.49
C PHE A 76 -8.90 17.78 -12.32
N GLN A 77 -9.92 18.65 -12.36
CA GLN A 77 -11.19 18.38 -13.05
C GLN A 77 -11.02 18.10 -14.55
N SER A 78 -10.13 18.84 -15.21
CA SER A 78 -9.87 18.77 -16.66
C SER A 78 -8.47 18.24 -17.00
N TRP A 79 -7.76 17.73 -16.00
CA TRP A 79 -6.42 17.19 -16.18
C TRP A 79 -6.47 15.79 -16.80
N ASP A 80 -5.75 15.61 -17.91
CA ASP A 80 -5.51 14.30 -18.53
C ASP A 80 -4.16 13.73 -18.04
N PRO A 81 -4.16 12.74 -17.13
CA PRO A 81 -2.92 12.18 -16.57
C PRO A 81 -2.05 11.46 -17.60
N LEU A 82 -2.64 11.01 -18.72
CA LEU A 82 -1.94 10.26 -19.75
C LEU A 82 -1.18 11.18 -20.71
N GLN A 83 -1.64 12.41 -20.90
CA GLN A 83 -0.97 13.41 -21.74
C GLN A 83 0.04 14.24 -20.94
N SER A 84 -0.31 14.67 -19.72
CA SER A 84 0.53 15.54 -18.89
C SER A 84 0.73 14.99 -17.47
N PRO A 85 1.46 13.88 -17.29
CA PRO A 85 1.68 13.27 -15.98
C PRO A 85 2.50 14.14 -15.01
N GLU A 86 3.19 15.18 -15.47
CA GLU A 86 3.97 16.06 -14.57
C GLU A 86 3.11 17.10 -13.84
N TYR A 87 1.90 17.34 -14.31
CA TYR A 87 1.03 18.37 -13.76
C TYR A 87 0.60 18.05 -12.32
N GLY A 88 0.70 19.06 -11.44
CA GLY A 88 0.26 18.96 -10.05
C GLY A 88 1.15 18.15 -9.11
N ARG A 89 2.28 17.57 -9.60
CA ARG A 89 3.19 16.75 -8.77
C ARG A 89 3.80 17.54 -7.61
N GLU A 90 4.24 18.77 -7.86
CA GLU A 90 4.85 19.62 -6.83
C GLU A 90 3.87 19.91 -5.70
N VAL A 91 2.65 20.32 -6.05
CA VAL A 91 1.56 20.59 -5.10
C VAL A 91 1.20 19.32 -4.33
N VAL A 92 0.99 18.19 -5.00
CA VAL A 92 0.68 16.92 -4.33
C VAL A 92 1.81 16.50 -3.41
N SER A 93 3.08 16.69 -3.79
CA SER A 93 4.22 16.38 -2.93
C SER A 93 4.26 17.24 -1.67
N LEU A 94 3.94 18.54 -1.77
CA LEU A 94 3.86 19.42 -0.60
C LEU A 94 2.76 18.96 0.36
N TRP A 95 1.59 18.65 -0.19
CA TRP A 95 0.44 18.18 0.59
C TRP A 95 0.64 16.76 1.15
N LYS A 96 1.41 15.90 0.48
CA LYS A 96 1.84 14.61 1.01
C LYS A 96 2.65 14.80 2.28
N ASN A 97 3.69 15.65 2.25
CA ASN A 97 4.54 15.91 3.39
C ASN A 97 3.78 16.53 4.57
N LEU A 98 2.78 17.37 4.27
CA LEU A 98 1.97 18.03 5.28
C LEU A 98 0.96 17.09 5.96
N LEU A 99 0.26 16.27 5.17
CA LEU A 99 -0.81 15.40 5.65
C LEU A 99 -0.33 14.04 6.15
N GLN A 100 0.79 13.51 5.66
CA GLN A 100 1.39 12.25 6.15
C GLN A 100 2.37 12.46 7.32
N TYR A 101 2.19 13.54 8.09
CA TYR A 101 3.07 13.86 9.22
C TYR A 101 3.09 12.80 10.33
N ASP A 102 2.02 12.01 10.47
CA ASP A 102 1.90 10.95 11.48
C ASP A 102 1.18 9.74 10.90
N GLN A 103 1.48 8.52 11.39
CA GLN A 103 0.91 7.26 10.91
C GLN A 103 -0.63 7.28 10.97
N ASN A 104 -1.19 7.99 11.95
CA ASN A 104 -2.65 8.12 12.13
C ASN A 104 -3.34 8.99 11.06
N HIS A 105 -2.62 9.87 10.37
CA HIS A 105 -3.21 10.87 9.45
C HIS A 105 -3.03 10.50 7.96
N GLN A 106 -2.43 9.35 7.67
CA GLN A 106 -2.23 8.85 6.30
C GLN A 106 -3.54 8.71 5.50
N TYR A 107 -4.66 8.56 6.20
CA TYR A 107 -6.00 8.49 5.62
C TYR A 107 -6.40 9.78 4.88
N TYR A 108 -6.11 10.96 5.42
CA TYR A 108 -6.53 12.25 4.82
C TYR A 108 -5.90 12.49 3.45
N TYR A 109 -4.60 12.21 3.34
CA TYR A 109 -3.90 12.27 2.06
C TYR A 109 -4.47 11.25 1.08
N SER A 110 -4.71 10.01 1.54
CA SER A 110 -5.26 8.95 0.69
C SER A 110 -6.65 9.28 0.17
N GLN A 111 -7.52 9.87 0.99
CA GLN A 111 -8.84 10.32 0.58
C GLN A 111 -8.75 11.44 -0.46
N LEU A 112 -7.86 12.42 -0.25
CA LEU A 112 -7.67 13.53 -1.18
C LEU A 112 -7.23 13.04 -2.57
N VAL A 113 -6.22 12.16 -2.64
CA VAL A 113 -5.74 11.60 -3.91
C VAL A 113 -6.81 10.70 -4.56
N THR A 114 -7.59 9.96 -3.77
CA THR A 114 -8.71 9.14 -4.26
C THR A 114 -9.79 9.99 -4.92
N GLN A 115 -10.15 11.12 -4.30
CA GLN A 115 -11.22 11.97 -4.82
C GLN A 115 -10.78 12.87 -5.98
N THR A 116 -9.50 12.88 -6.35
CA THR A 116 -8.95 13.80 -7.33
C THR A 116 -8.23 13.04 -8.44
N VAL A 117 -7.05 12.52 -8.14
CA VAL A 117 -6.18 11.79 -9.08
C VAL A 117 -6.83 10.50 -9.56
N LEU A 118 -7.39 9.68 -8.66
CA LEU A 118 -8.05 8.44 -9.07
C LEU A 118 -9.28 8.71 -9.94
N LEU A 119 -10.08 9.74 -9.63
CA LEU A 119 -11.21 10.13 -10.47
C LEU A 119 -10.74 10.61 -11.85
N ALA A 120 -9.70 11.43 -11.93
CA ALA A 120 -9.11 11.86 -13.19
C ALA A 120 -8.64 10.67 -14.02
N VAL A 121 -7.81 9.79 -13.43
CA VAL A 121 -7.31 8.58 -14.11
C VAL A 121 -8.47 7.68 -14.57
N SER A 122 -9.53 7.53 -13.77
CA SER A 122 -10.71 6.73 -14.13
C SER A 122 -11.49 7.33 -15.30
N ASN A 123 -11.65 8.65 -15.36
CA ASN A 123 -12.36 9.32 -16.46
C ASN A 123 -11.63 9.13 -17.81
N TYR A 124 -10.32 9.37 -17.82
CA TYR A 124 -9.47 9.22 -19.00
C TYR A 124 -9.00 7.78 -19.25
N SER A 125 -9.33 6.84 -18.35
CA SER A 125 -9.09 5.42 -18.58
C SER A 125 -9.84 4.92 -19.81
N SER A 126 -11.02 5.46 -20.11
CA SER A 126 -11.87 5.04 -21.23
C SER A 126 -11.26 5.35 -22.59
N THR A 127 -10.51 6.46 -22.71
CA THR A 127 -9.85 6.91 -23.94
C THR A 127 -8.49 6.25 -24.17
N TRP A 128 -7.97 5.53 -23.16
CA TRP A 128 -6.67 4.85 -23.25
C TRP A 128 -6.73 3.58 -24.12
N ASP A 129 -6.08 3.64 -25.29
CA ASP A 129 -5.88 2.48 -26.17
C ASP A 129 -4.55 1.74 -25.84
N ILE A 130 -4.64 0.74 -24.97
CA ILE A 130 -3.49 -0.07 -24.53
C ILE A 130 -2.79 -0.84 -25.66
N VAL A 131 -3.49 -1.15 -26.77
CA VAL A 131 -2.89 -1.81 -27.96
C VAL A 131 -1.96 -0.89 -28.74
N ARG A 132 -2.32 0.39 -28.83
CA ARG A 132 -1.61 1.34 -29.69
C ARG A 132 -0.52 2.08 -28.92
N GLN A 133 -0.78 2.44 -27.67
CA GLN A 133 0.14 3.25 -26.84
C GLN A 133 0.04 2.85 -25.36
N PRO A 134 0.86 1.91 -24.89
CA PRO A 134 0.93 1.59 -23.47
C PRO A 134 1.77 2.57 -22.64
N GLU A 135 2.74 3.24 -23.27
CA GLU A 135 3.67 4.16 -22.60
C GLU A 135 3.01 5.28 -21.77
N PRO A 136 1.88 5.91 -22.16
CA PRO A 136 1.26 6.98 -21.38
C PRO A 136 0.91 6.59 -19.94
N MET A 137 0.28 5.42 -19.75
CA MET A 137 -0.08 4.92 -18.42
C MET A 137 1.18 4.50 -17.63
N LEU A 138 2.14 3.87 -18.30
CA LEU A 138 3.41 3.48 -17.69
C LEU A 138 4.22 4.69 -17.20
N ARG A 139 4.26 5.77 -18.00
CA ARG A 139 4.93 7.03 -17.64
C ARG A 139 4.23 7.72 -16.48
N PHE A 140 2.90 7.69 -16.46
CA PHE A 140 2.14 8.19 -15.32
C PHE A 140 2.51 7.44 -14.04
N LEU A 141 2.45 6.10 -14.06
CA LEU A 141 2.79 5.28 -12.91
C LEU A 141 4.23 5.51 -12.41
N ASP A 142 5.22 5.65 -13.31
CA ASP A 142 6.61 5.95 -12.92
C ASP A 142 6.75 7.31 -12.22
N LEU A 143 6.12 8.33 -12.79
CA LEU A 143 6.23 9.67 -12.24
C LEU A 143 5.45 9.81 -10.93
N TRP A 144 4.40 9.02 -10.75
CA TRP A 144 3.52 9.09 -9.59
C TRP A 144 3.75 8.01 -8.54
N GLU A 145 4.71 7.10 -8.74
CA GLU A 145 5.05 6.00 -7.82
C GLU A 145 5.19 6.49 -6.37
N ASN A 146 5.99 7.54 -6.15
CA ASN A 146 6.23 8.11 -4.83
C ASN A 146 5.10 9.01 -4.32
N LEU A 147 4.09 9.33 -5.13
CA LEU A 147 2.97 10.21 -4.74
C LEU A 147 1.68 9.42 -4.51
N LEU A 148 1.52 8.25 -5.13
CA LEU A 148 0.34 7.42 -4.97
C LEU A 148 0.44 6.59 -3.69
N PRO A 149 -0.55 6.66 -2.79
CA PRO A 149 -0.72 5.66 -1.74
C PRO A 149 -0.88 4.27 -2.34
N SER A 150 -0.34 3.24 -1.67
CA SER A 150 -0.37 1.85 -2.12
C SER A 150 -1.79 1.37 -2.43
N SER A 151 -2.78 1.80 -1.65
CA SER A 151 -4.19 1.50 -1.87
C SER A 151 -4.74 2.03 -3.19
N ILE A 152 -4.33 3.23 -3.62
CA ILE A 152 -4.80 3.83 -4.88
C ILE A 152 -4.11 3.20 -6.08
N LEU A 153 -2.81 2.91 -5.96
CA LEU A 153 -2.08 2.16 -6.98
C LEU A 153 -2.75 0.80 -7.23
N HIS A 154 -3.14 0.10 -6.16
CA HIS A 154 -3.91 -1.15 -6.24
C HIS A 154 -5.23 -0.97 -6.99
N ILE A 155 -6.03 0.04 -6.65
CA ILE A 155 -7.30 0.31 -7.34
C ILE A 155 -7.07 0.59 -8.83
N ILE A 156 -6.09 1.41 -9.20
CA ILE A 156 -5.79 1.72 -10.60
C ILE A 156 -5.42 0.43 -11.37
N LEU A 157 -4.56 -0.40 -10.79
CA LEU A 157 -4.17 -1.65 -11.41
C LEU A 157 -5.36 -2.59 -11.61
N ASP A 158 -6.14 -2.83 -10.56
CA ASP A 158 -7.25 -3.79 -10.57
C ASP A 158 -8.44 -3.35 -11.41
N THR A 159 -8.77 -2.06 -11.40
CA THR A 159 -9.97 -1.55 -12.08
C THR A 159 -9.71 -1.13 -13.51
N ILE A 160 -8.49 -0.66 -13.83
CA ILE A 160 -8.18 -0.08 -15.14
C ILE A 160 -7.23 -0.97 -15.92
N VAL A 161 -6.10 -1.37 -15.33
CA VAL A 161 -5.02 -2.04 -16.05
C VAL A 161 -5.34 -3.52 -16.29
N VAL A 162 -5.72 -4.26 -15.25
CA VAL A 162 -6.03 -5.70 -15.29
C VAL A 162 -7.16 -6.01 -16.27
N PRO A 163 -8.33 -5.34 -16.26
CA PRO A 163 -9.43 -5.68 -17.16
C PRO A 163 -9.10 -5.41 -18.63
N LYS A 164 -8.29 -4.39 -18.89
CA LYS A 164 -7.85 -4.05 -20.26
C LYS A 164 -6.80 -5.04 -20.79
N LEU A 165 -5.85 -5.45 -19.95
CA LEU A 165 -4.86 -6.47 -20.31
C LEU A 165 -5.48 -7.85 -20.53
N SER A 166 -6.42 -8.27 -19.67
CA SER A 166 -7.14 -9.54 -19.84
C SER A 166 -7.89 -9.60 -21.16
N ARG A 167 -8.38 -8.46 -21.66
CA ARG A 167 -9.14 -8.37 -22.91
C ARG A 167 -8.26 -8.38 -24.15
N GLN A 168 -7.03 -7.89 -24.05
CA GLN A 168 -6.10 -7.76 -25.16
C GLN A 168 -4.83 -8.51 -24.81
N LYS A 169 -4.75 -9.74 -25.32
CA LYS A 169 -3.68 -10.74 -25.15
C LYS A 169 -2.29 -10.19 -25.56
N LEU A 170 -1.75 -9.29 -24.75
CA LEU A 170 -0.54 -8.50 -25.00
C LEU A 170 0.58 -9.00 -24.09
N GLU A 171 1.26 -10.07 -24.48
CA GLU A 171 2.28 -10.71 -23.64
C GLU A 171 3.46 -9.78 -23.30
N GLY A 172 3.95 -8.99 -24.25
CA GLY A 172 5.10 -8.09 -24.02
C GLY A 172 4.84 -6.88 -23.13
N LEU A 173 3.58 -6.55 -22.85
CA LEU A 173 3.21 -5.46 -21.93
C LEU A 173 3.01 -5.94 -20.50
N LYS A 174 2.54 -7.19 -20.35
CA LYS A 174 2.41 -7.83 -19.04
C LYS A 174 3.76 -7.93 -18.36
N GLU A 175 4.82 -8.27 -19.11
CA GLU A 175 6.19 -8.33 -18.60
C GLU A 175 6.67 -6.95 -18.12
N LYS A 176 6.49 -5.88 -18.90
CA LYS A 176 6.91 -4.52 -18.50
C LYS A 176 6.19 -3.98 -17.27
N ILE A 177 4.88 -4.21 -17.18
CA ILE A 177 4.08 -3.78 -16.02
C ILE A 177 4.52 -4.59 -14.79
N TRP A 178 4.76 -5.89 -14.96
CA TRP A 178 5.17 -6.75 -13.87
C TRP A 178 6.58 -6.47 -13.36
N GLU A 179 7.57 -6.19 -14.23
CA GLU A 179 8.91 -5.76 -13.79
C GLU A 179 8.81 -4.54 -12.85
N LYS A 180 7.93 -3.58 -13.16
CA LYS A 180 7.67 -2.43 -12.28
C LYS A 180 6.96 -2.79 -10.98
N LEU A 181 5.96 -3.68 -11.04
CA LEU A 181 5.26 -4.12 -9.82
C LEU A 181 6.18 -4.91 -8.89
N SER A 182 7.14 -5.65 -9.45
CA SER A 182 8.17 -6.36 -8.67
C SER A 182 9.13 -5.41 -7.95
N ASP A 183 9.37 -4.21 -8.48
CA ASP A 183 10.24 -3.21 -7.83
C ASP A 183 9.49 -2.44 -6.73
N ILE A 184 8.19 -2.19 -6.93
CA ILE A 184 7.34 -1.39 -6.01
C ILE A 184 6.86 -2.19 -4.80
N ALA A 185 6.72 -3.51 -4.94
CA ALA A 185 6.27 -4.38 -3.87
C ALA A 185 7.43 -5.24 -3.34
N PRO A 186 8.20 -4.76 -2.33
CA PRO A 186 8.82 -5.71 -1.42
C PRO A 186 7.67 -6.53 -0.86
N CYS A 187 7.63 -7.82 -1.21
CA CYS A 187 6.61 -8.75 -0.76
C CYS A 187 6.80 -9.01 0.74
N GLU A 188 6.57 -8.01 1.59
CA GLU A 188 6.26 -8.22 3.00
C GLU A 188 4.99 -9.08 3.01
N CYS A 189 5.03 -10.19 3.73
CA CYS A 189 4.08 -11.31 3.65
C CYS A 189 2.69 -10.96 4.22
N ASP A 190 2.04 -9.94 3.67
CA ASP A 190 0.78 -9.41 4.19
C ASP A 190 -0.41 -9.70 3.27
N GLU A 191 -1.60 -9.64 3.86
CA GLU A 191 -2.91 -9.75 3.19
C GLU A 191 -3.05 -8.77 2.00
N PHE A 192 -2.36 -7.62 2.06
CA PHE A 192 -2.32 -6.63 0.99
C PHE A 192 -1.61 -7.14 -0.27
N ALA A 193 -0.50 -7.87 -0.15
CA ALA A 193 0.22 -8.40 -1.31
C ALA A 193 -0.59 -9.48 -2.03
N ILE A 194 -1.32 -10.30 -1.25
CA ILE A 194 -2.21 -11.34 -1.79
C ILE A 194 -3.39 -10.72 -2.54
N THR A 195 -4.05 -9.71 -1.96
CA THR A 195 -5.16 -9.02 -2.63
C THR A 195 -4.70 -8.32 -3.90
N MET A 196 -3.48 -7.76 -3.90
CA MET A 196 -2.87 -7.13 -5.06
C MET A 196 -2.51 -8.11 -6.18
N LEU A 197 -2.04 -9.32 -5.85
CA LEU A 197 -1.60 -10.30 -6.85
C LEU A 197 -2.71 -11.21 -7.36
N SER A 198 -3.77 -11.41 -6.57
CA SER A 198 -4.88 -12.31 -6.93
C SER A 198 -5.52 -12.04 -8.31
N PRO A 199 -5.72 -10.79 -8.77
CA PRO A 199 -6.37 -10.51 -10.05
C PRO A 199 -5.45 -10.82 -11.24
N TRP A 200 -4.13 -10.73 -11.04
CA TRP A 200 -3.12 -10.99 -12.07
C TRP A 200 -3.00 -12.47 -12.43
N LYS A 201 -3.35 -13.37 -11.49
CA LYS A 201 -3.41 -14.82 -11.76
C LYS A 201 -4.30 -15.18 -12.95
N ALA A 202 -5.35 -14.39 -13.21
CA ALA A 202 -6.24 -14.59 -14.36
C ALA A 202 -5.70 -13.98 -15.68
N VAL A 203 -4.72 -13.08 -15.60
CA VAL A 203 -4.14 -12.35 -16.75
C VAL A 203 -2.99 -13.15 -17.39
N PHE A 204 -2.22 -13.87 -16.58
CA PHE A 204 -1.06 -14.65 -17.01
C PHE A 204 -1.45 -16.09 -17.36
N ASP A 205 -0.74 -16.69 -18.32
CA ASP A 205 -0.79 -18.14 -18.50
C ASP A 205 -0.08 -18.85 -17.32
N PRO A 206 -0.38 -20.13 -17.07
CA PRO A 206 0.16 -20.84 -15.91
C PRO A 206 1.70 -20.87 -15.84
N VAL A 207 2.39 -20.94 -16.98
CA VAL A 207 3.86 -21.04 -17.02
C VAL A 207 4.48 -19.70 -16.65
N SER A 208 4.00 -18.61 -17.26
CA SER A 208 4.45 -17.27 -16.91
C SER A 208 4.14 -16.95 -15.45
N TRP A 209 2.93 -17.26 -14.97
CA TRP A 209 2.54 -17.03 -13.58
C TRP A 209 3.47 -17.74 -12.58
N GLU A 210 3.79 -19.00 -12.84
CA GLU A 210 4.71 -19.78 -12.00
C GLU A 210 6.11 -19.16 -11.96
N HIS A 211 6.65 -18.75 -13.11
CA HIS A 211 7.96 -18.10 -13.17
C HIS A 211 7.99 -16.80 -12.35
N LEU A 212 6.91 -16.02 -12.38
CA LEU A 212 6.77 -14.79 -11.61
C LEU A 212 6.70 -15.07 -10.10
N MET A 213 5.93 -16.07 -9.67
CA MET A 213 5.88 -16.47 -8.26
C MET A 213 7.26 -16.89 -7.75
N HIS A 214 8.03 -17.63 -8.57
CA HIS A 214 9.40 -18.02 -8.23
C HIS A 214 10.37 -16.84 -8.07
N ARG A 215 10.17 -15.76 -8.82
CA ARG A 215 11.04 -14.58 -8.75
C ARG A 215 10.69 -13.65 -7.59
N CYS A 216 9.41 -13.41 -7.34
CA CYS A 216 8.97 -12.33 -6.46
C CYS A 216 8.50 -12.82 -5.08
N VAL A 217 7.79 -13.95 -5.01
CA VAL A 217 7.09 -14.38 -3.79
C VAL A 217 7.86 -15.50 -3.08
N VAL A 218 8.28 -16.52 -3.83
CA VAL A 218 8.97 -17.71 -3.29
C VAL A 218 10.23 -17.36 -2.49
N PRO A 219 11.11 -16.42 -2.91
CA PRO A 219 12.30 -16.09 -2.13
C PRO A 219 11.96 -15.52 -0.75
N THR A 220 10.92 -14.69 -0.66
CA THR A 220 10.48 -14.12 0.61
C THR A 220 9.87 -15.17 1.52
N LEU A 221 8.97 -16.01 1.01
CA LEU A 221 8.39 -17.12 1.78
C LEU A 221 9.45 -18.11 2.27
N GLN A 222 10.47 -18.36 1.44
CA GLN A 222 11.61 -19.17 1.82
C GLN A 222 12.36 -18.55 3.00
N LEU A 223 12.65 -17.25 2.96
CA LEU A 223 13.34 -16.55 4.06
C LEU A 223 12.49 -16.59 5.34
N THR A 224 11.19 -16.37 5.25
CA THR A 224 10.23 -16.46 6.37
C THR A 224 10.26 -17.86 7.00
N LEU A 225 10.19 -18.93 6.20
CA LEU A 225 10.28 -20.31 6.70
C LEU A 225 11.67 -20.67 7.26
N GLN A 226 12.74 -20.12 6.70
CA GLN A 226 14.09 -20.34 7.22
C GLN A 226 14.28 -19.67 8.59
N GLY A 227 13.74 -18.46 8.76
CA GLY A 227 13.74 -17.74 10.04
C GLY A 227 12.83 -18.36 11.10
N PHE A 228 11.78 -19.09 10.68
CA PHE A 228 10.85 -19.74 11.58
C PHE A 228 11.56 -20.79 12.47
N LEU A 229 11.48 -20.60 13.78
CA LEU A 229 12.10 -21.47 14.77
C LEU A 229 11.14 -22.59 15.16
N ILE A 230 11.39 -23.80 14.66
CA ILE A 230 10.60 -24.99 15.02
C ILE A 230 11.16 -25.55 16.33
N ASN A 231 10.58 -25.16 17.47
CA ASN A 231 11.02 -25.66 18.78
C ASN A 231 9.84 -25.99 19.69
N PRO A 232 9.64 -27.27 20.09
CA PRO A 232 8.56 -27.68 20.98
C PRO A 232 8.68 -27.14 22.40
N ALA A 233 9.86 -26.64 22.82
CA ALA A 233 10.07 -26.11 24.17
C ALA A 233 9.51 -24.68 24.38
N ILE A 234 9.02 -24.02 23.33
CA ILE A 234 8.45 -22.68 23.42
C ILE A 234 6.96 -22.84 23.75
N ALA A 235 6.60 -22.65 25.01
CA ALA A 235 5.23 -22.82 25.53
C ALA A 235 4.16 -21.91 24.89
N ASN A 236 4.57 -20.94 24.06
CA ASN A 236 3.71 -20.02 23.32
C ASN A 236 4.29 -19.76 21.92
N GLN A 237 4.58 -20.81 21.16
CA GLN A 237 5.00 -20.66 19.77
C GLN A 237 3.89 -19.92 19.02
N LYS A 238 4.19 -18.70 18.54
CA LYS A 238 3.32 -17.99 17.62
C LYS A 238 3.50 -18.62 16.24
N TRP A 239 2.39 -18.94 15.61
CA TRP A 239 2.36 -19.60 14.29
C TRP A 239 2.30 -18.59 13.15
N ASP A 240 2.38 -17.29 13.48
CA ASP A 240 2.17 -16.18 12.57
C ASP A 240 2.99 -16.34 11.28
N GLU A 241 4.26 -16.73 11.35
CA GLU A 241 5.10 -16.90 10.16
C GLU A 241 4.68 -18.09 9.27
N PHE A 242 4.18 -19.17 9.87
CA PHE A 242 3.66 -20.32 9.12
C PHE A 242 2.29 -19.99 8.51
N ASP A 243 1.42 -19.34 9.28
CA ASP A 243 0.10 -18.89 8.82
C ASP A 243 0.21 -17.87 7.68
N TRP A 244 1.20 -16.97 7.75
CA TRP A 244 1.53 -16.08 6.65
C TRP A 244 1.89 -16.85 5.39
N VAL A 245 2.77 -17.85 5.47
CA VAL A 245 3.12 -18.68 4.30
C VAL A 245 1.89 -19.41 3.75
N MET A 246 1.05 -19.96 4.62
CA MET A 246 -0.16 -20.68 4.24
C MET A 246 -1.22 -19.79 3.59
N SER A 247 -1.27 -18.49 3.91
CA SER A 247 -2.19 -17.54 3.27
C SER A 247 -1.98 -17.44 1.75
N TRP A 248 -0.77 -17.73 1.26
CA TRP A 248 -0.43 -17.70 -0.16
C TRP A 248 -0.87 -18.93 -0.97
N ILE A 249 -1.47 -19.95 -0.33
CA ILE A 249 -1.86 -21.21 -0.98
C ILE A 249 -2.84 -21.01 -2.14
N SER A 250 -3.65 -19.95 -2.09
CA SER A 250 -4.63 -19.63 -3.14
C SER A 250 -4.01 -18.95 -4.37
N VAL A 251 -2.82 -18.36 -4.22
CA VAL A 251 -2.15 -17.54 -5.24
C VAL A 251 -1.07 -18.33 -5.97
N ILE A 252 -0.21 -19.02 -5.22
CA ILE A 252 0.94 -19.77 -5.73
C ILE A 252 0.47 -21.13 -6.31
N PRO A 253 1.10 -21.64 -7.40
CA PRO A 253 0.85 -22.99 -7.86
C PRO A 253 1.10 -24.03 -6.76
N ILE A 254 0.20 -25.01 -6.63
CA ILE A 254 0.21 -25.96 -5.51
C ILE A 254 1.52 -26.74 -5.40
N HIS A 255 2.13 -27.12 -6.52
CA HIS A 255 3.40 -27.86 -6.53
C HIS A 255 4.55 -27.03 -5.99
N VAL A 256 4.58 -25.72 -6.27
CA VAL A 256 5.58 -24.80 -5.73
C VAL A 256 5.42 -24.65 -4.21
N MET A 257 4.18 -24.55 -3.71
CA MET A 257 3.91 -24.50 -2.26
C MET A 257 4.36 -25.80 -1.56
N VAL A 258 4.05 -26.95 -2.16
CA VAL A 258 4.48 -28.26 -1.64
C VAL A 258 6.00 -28.36 -1.59
N ASP A 259 6.70 -27.97 -2.67
CA ASP A 259 8.16 -28.01 -2.71
C ASP A 259 8.80 -27.08 -1.66
N LEU A 260 8.22 -25.89 -1.46
CA LEU A 260 8.66 -24.92 -0.45
C LEU A 260 8.50 -25.49 0.96
N LEU A 261 7.34 -26.05 1.29
CA LEU A 261 7.07 -26.65 2.60
C LEU A 261 7.93 -27.90 2.83
N LEU A 262 8.05 -28.80 1.85
CA LEU A 262 8.88 -30.00 1.96
C LEU A 262 10.33 -29.65 2.28
N LYS A 263 10.88 -28.68 1.56
CA LYS A 263 12.30 -28.32 1.63
C LYS A 263 12.64 -27.48 2.87
N PHE A 264 11.82 -26.47 3.19
CA PHE A 264 12.19 -25.48 4.20
C PHE A 264 11.48 -25.67 5.55
N PHE A 265 10.35 -26.39 5.57
CA PHE A 265 9.58 -26.65 6.78
C PHE A 265 9.65 -28.12 7.22
N PHE A 266 9.08 -29.06 6.44
CA PHE A 266 8.89 -30.45 6.86
C PHE A 266 10.21 -31.17 7.14
N THR A 267 11.26 -30.89 6.38
CA THR A 267 12.58 -31.47 6.63
C THR A 267 13.08 -31.12 8.05
N ARG A 268 12.96 -29.86 8.45
CA ARG A 268 13.38 -29.40 9.79
C ARG A 268 12.42 -29.90 10.87
N TRP A 269 11.12 -29.86 10.60
CA TRP A 269 10.09 -30.34 11.51
C TRP A 269 10.25 -31.82 11.85
N LEU A 270 10.47 -32.67 10.85
CA LEU A 270 10.73 -34.10 11.03
C LEU A 270 12.03 -34.36 11.80
N LEU A 271 13.09 -33.58 11.55
CA LEU A 271 14.34 -33.70 12.30
C LEU A 271 14.15 -33.37 13.78
N VAL A 272 13.42 -32.30 14.10
CA VAL A 272 13.09 -31.93 15.49
C VAL A 272 12.26 -33.03 16.16
N LEU A 273 11.27 -33.57 15.45
CA LEU A 273 10.44 -34.67 15.95
C LEU A 273 11.28 -35.94 16.20
N TYR A 274 12.18 -36.28 15.29
CA TYR A 274 13.07 -37.44 15.41
C TYR A 274 14.04 -37.30 16.57
N ASP A 275 14.74 -36.16 16.68
CA ASP A 275 15.69 -35.87 17.76
C ASP A 275 15.01 -35.96 19.14
N ARG A 276 13.80 -35.40 19.25
CA ARG A 276 13.05 -35.41 20.51
C ARG A 276 12.51 -36.78 20.87
N LEU A 277 11.97 -37.54 19.92
CA LEU A 277 11.54 -38.92 20.17
C LEU A 277 12.69 -39.82 20.62
N LEU A 278 13.92 -39.57 20.15
CA LEU A 278 15.11 -40.30 20.57
C LEU A 278 15.67 -39.83 21.92
N CYS A 279 15.54 -38.54 22.24
CA CYS A 279 16.04 -37.96 23.48
C CYS A 279 15.07 -38.06 24.66
N SER A 280 13.79 -38.42 24.44
CA SER A 280 12.79 -38.59 25.50
C SER A 280 13.14 -39.78 26.41
N ASN A 281 13.82 -39.51 27.51
CA ASN A 281 14.17 -40.50 28.53
C ASN A 281 13.05 -40.69 29.58
N CYS A 282 11.99 -39.87 29.53
CA CYS A 282 10.88 -39.90 30.49
C CYS A 282 9.50 -39.87 29.79
N LYS A 283 8.50 -40.54 30.37
CA LYS A 283 7.12 -40.60 29.85
C LYS A 283 6.45 -39.22 29.70
N LEU A 284 6.74 -38.28 30.59
CA LEU A 284 6.14 -36.94 30.59
C LEU A 284 6.59 -36.12 29.37
N GLU A 285 7.86 -36.24 28.97
CA GLU A 285 8.40 -35.57 27.76
C GLU A 285 7.82 -36.16 26.47
N ALA A 286 7.49 -37.46 26.47
CA ALA A 286 6.86 -38.11 25.33
C ALA A 286 5.42 -37.62 25.09
N GLU A 287 4.64 -37.36 26.15
CA GLU A 287 3.29 -36.78 26.04
C GLU A 287 3.32 -35.35 25.48
N GLU A 288 4.30 -34.54 25.88
CA GLU A 288 4.52 -33.19 25.32
C GLU A 288 4.83 -33.24 23.82
N VAL A 289 5.72 -34.13 23.38
CA VAL A 289 6.07 -34.32 21.96
C VAL A 289 4.86 -34.80 21.16
N ILE A 290 4.05 -35.71 21.71
CA ILE A 290 2.82 -36.20 21.08
C ILE A 290 1.79 -35.08 20.94
N ASN A 291 1.55 -34.30 22.00
CA ASN A 291 0.62 -33.16 21.95
C ASN A 291 1.08 -32.10 20.94
N TRP A 292 2.38 -31.84 20.88
CA TRP A 292 2.98 -30.94 19.89
C TRP A 292 2.79 -31.46 18.45
N TYR A 293 3.02 -32.75 18.20
CA TYR A 293 2.75 -33.38 16.90
C TYR A 293 1.27 -33.32 16.53
N ILE A 294 0.37 -33.60 17.47
CA ILE A 294 -1.09 -33.52 17.25
C ILE A 294 -1.50 -32.09 16.92
N GLY A 295 -0.92 -31.09 17.60
CA GLY A 295 -1.14 -29.67 17.30
C GLY A 295 -0.79 -29.34 15.85
N TRP A 296 0.41 -29.73 15.40
CA TRP A 296 0.83 -29.57 14.00
C TRP A 296 -0.01 -30.39 13.02
N LYS A 297 -0.42 -31.60 13.38
CA LYS A 297 -1.29 -32.42 12.51
C LYS A 297 -2.65 -31.75 12.28
N GLY A 298 -3.13 -30.94 13.22
CA GLY A 298 -4.38 -30.19 13.08
C GLY A 298 -4.32 -29.00 12.12
N THR A 299 -3.11 -28.55 11.73
CA THR A 299 -2.93 -27.38 10.85
C THR A 299 -2.74 -27.73 9.37
N PHE A 300 -2.51 -29.02 9.04
CA PHE A 300 -2.38 -29.52 7.66
C PHE A 300 -3.65 -30.25 7.21
#